data_AF-A7GQ28-F1
#
_entry.id   AF-A7GQ28-F1
#
_cell.length_a   1.000
_cell.length_b   1.000
_cell.length_c   1.000
_cell.angle_alpha   90.00
_cell.angle_beta   90.00
_cell.angle_gamma   90.00
#
_symmetry.space_group_name_H-M   'P 1'
#
loop_
_entity.id
_entity.type
_entity.pdbx_description
1 polymer ?
#
loop_
_entity_poly.entity_id
_entity_poly.type
_entity_poly.pdbx_seq_one_letter_code
_entity_poly.pdbx_strand_id
1 'polypeptide(L)'
;MPPKKNNPKHLGHAQSLTHTKSHSLIRAFEKQGSLPGKVTMYVDQKTCNICRGELTALLKRLDVDELEVFSGGNTKPIIKDCSL
;
A
#
# COMPACT_ATOMS: atom_id res chain seq x y z
N MET A 1 21.27 12.61 32.25
CA MET A 1 21.22 12.31 30.80
C MET A 1 19.90 11.61 30.52
N PRO A 2 19.03 12.10 29.61
CA PRO A 2 17.85 11.34 29.23
C PRO A 2 18.28 10.05 28.50
N PRO A 3 17.56 8.93 28.69
CA PRO A 3 17.93 7.66 28.09
C PRO A 3 17.88 7.74 26.56
N LYS A 4 18.88 7.15 25.90
CA LYS A 4 18.96 7.01 24.44
C LYS A 4 17.67 6.36 23.94
N LYS A 5 16.89 7.09 23.15
CA LYS A 5 15.61 6.61 22.60
C LYS A 5 15.91 5.51 21.57
N ASN A 6 15.77 4.26 21.98
CA ASN A 6 15.85 3.11 21.08
C ASN A 6 14.60 3.15 20.19
N ASN A 7 14.70 3.74 19.00
CA ASN A 7 13.60 3.68 18.02
C ASN A 7 13.35 2.21 17.68
N PRO A 8 12.13 1.69 17.88
CA PRO A 8 11.84 0.31 17.51
C PRO A 8 11.97 0.16 16.00
N LYS A 9 12.90 -0.67 15.53
CA LYS A 9 13.24 -0.86 14.11
C LYS A 9 12.07 -1.33 13.23
N HIS A 10 10.96 -1.78 13.83
CA HIS A 10 9.85 -2.44 13.15
C HIS A 10 8.59 -1.57 12.95
N LEU A 11 8.54 -0.34 13.49
CA LEU A 11 7.33 0.48 13.38
C LEU A 11 7.00 0.91 11.94
N GLY A 12 7.99 1.01 11.05
CA GLY A 12 7.77 1.45 9.67
C GLY A 12 6.83 0.54 8.86
N HIS A 13 6.94 -0.78 9.03
CA HIS A 13 6.07 -1.75 8.35
C HIS A 13 4.62 -1.63 8.85
N ALA A 14 4.43 -1.58 10.17
CA ALA A 14 3.11 -1.42 10.78
C ALA A 14 2.48 -0.05 10.46
N GLN A 15 3.29 1.02 10.42
CA GLN A 15 2.85 2.37 10.02
C GLN A 15 2.42 2.42 8.56
N SER A 16 3.01 1.61 7.67
CA SER A 16 2.59 1.56 6.27
C SER A 16 1.13 1.11 6.09
N LEU A 17 0.60 0.30 7.02
CA LEU A 17 -0.76 -0.23 6.98
C LEU A 17 -1.80 0.83 7.33
N THR A 18 -1.42 1.83 8.12
CA THR A 18 -2.31 2.93 8.51
C THR A 18 -2.34 4.08 7.48
N HIS A 19 -1.47 4.04 6.47
CA HIS A 19 -1.52 4.99 5.36
C HIS A 19 -2.75 4.77 4.48
N THR A 20 -3.27 5.86 3.92
CA THR A 20 -4.51 5.86 3.12
C THR A 20 -4.55 4.78 2.04
N LYS A 21 -3.43 4.49 1.36
CA LYS A 21 -3.37 3.48 0.29
C LYS A 21 -3.60 2.07 0.82
N SER A 22 -2.81 1.67 1.79
CA SER A 22 -2.90 0.35 2.42
C SER A 22 -4.24 0.18 3.11
N HIS A 23 -4.65 1.19 3.89
CA HIS A 23 -5.91 1.17 4.61
C HIS A 23 -7.11 1.02 3.67
N SER A 24 -7.15 1.73 2.54
CA SER A 24 -8.23 1.61 1.56
C SER A 24 -8.31 0.21 0.93
N LEU A 25 -7.18 -0.43 0.61
CA LEU A 25 -7.16 -1.80 0.09
C LEU A 25 -7.65 -2.81 1.14
N ILE A 26 -7.18 -2.69 2.38
CA ILE A 26 -7.62 -3.55 3.50
C ILE A 26 -9.13 -3.39 3.71
N ARG A 27 -9.63 -2.16 3.75
CA ARG A 27 -11.07 -1.90 3.91
C ARG A 27 -11.91 -2.44 2.75
N ALA A 28 -11.40 -2.39 1.52
CA ALA A 28 -12.10 -2.96 0.37
C ALA A 28 -12.19 -4.48 0.50
N PHE A 29 -11.08 -5.13 0.87
CA PHE A 29 -11.04 -6.57 1.12
C PHE A 29 -11.96 -6.99 2.28
N GLU A 30 -11.94 -6.27 3.41
CA GLU A 30 -12.83 -6.53 4.55
C GLU A 30 -14.31 -6.46 4.17
N LYS A 31 -14.68 -5.56 3.25
CA LYS A 31 -16.07 -5.38 2.80
C LYS A 31 -16.51 -6.41 1.78
N GLN A 32 -15.62 -6.82 0.87
CA GLN A 32 -15.95 -7.71 -0.25
C GLN A 32 -15.62 -9.18 0.04
N GLY A 33 -14.79 -9.46 1.04
CA GLY A 33 -14.24 -10.78 1.36
C GLY A 33 -13.12 -11.23 0.42
N SER A 34 -13.03 -10.66 -0.78
CA SER A 34 -11.99 -10.89 -1.78
C SER A 34 -11.78 -9.63 -2.61
N LEU A 35 -10.65 -9.55 -3.31
CA LEU A 35 -10.40 -8.52 -4.31
C LEU A 35 -10.17 -9.19 -5.67
N PRO A 36 -10.48 -8.51 -6.79
CA PRO A 36 -10.11 -9.01 -8.11
C PRO A 36 -8.58 -9.02 -8.27
N GLY A 37 -8.05 -9.94 -9.09
CA GLY A 37 -6.61 -10.02 -9.37
C GLY A 37 -6.01 -8.72 -9.93
N LYS A 38 -6.83 -7.88 -10.58
CA LYS A 38 -6.45 -6.53 -11.01
C LYS A 38 -7.28 -5.47 -10.28
N VAL A 39 -6.60 -4.57 -9.57
CA VAL A 39 -7.21 -3.46 -8.84
C VAL A 39 -6.70 -2.13 -9.39
N THR A 40 -7.61 -1.19 -9.63
CA THR A 40 -7.27 0.19 -9.98
C THR A 40 -7.61 1.12 -8.82
N MET A 41 -6.64 1.91 -8.37
CA MET A 41 -6.79 2.86 -7.27
C MET A 41 -6.49 4.29 -7.76
N TYR A 42 -7.41 5.20 -7.48
CA TYR A 42 -7.23 6.64 -7.69
C TYR A 42 -6.84 7.30 -6.38
N VAL A 43 -5.78 8.10 -6.41
CA VAL A 43 -5.26 8.82 -5.25
C VAL A 43 -4.92 10.26 -5.61
N ASP A 44 -5.16 11.18 -4.70
CA ASP A 44 -4.84 12.59 -4.94
C ASP A 44 -3.32 12.84 -4.90
N GLN A 45 -2.60 12.09 -4.06
CA GLN A 45 -1.19 12.30 -3.79
C GLN A 45 -0.30 11.12 -4.21
N LYS A 46 0.94 11.44 -4.61
CA LYS A 46 1.98 10.47 -4.95
C LYS A 46 2.21 9.44 -3.83
N THR A 47 2.58 8.22 -4.19
CA THR A 47 2.89 7.16 -3.23
C THR A 47 4.17 7.50 -2.48
N CYS A 48 4.11 7.55 -1.14
CA CYS A 48 5.30 7.74 -0.32
C CYS A 48 6.22 6.51 -0.43
N ASN A 49 7.50 6.67 -0.08
CA ASN A 49 8.49 5.60 -0.24
C ASN A 49 8.18 4.35 0.58
N ILE A 50 7.64 4.53 1.80
CA ILE A 50 7.23 3.42 2.67
C ILE A 50 6.13 2.60 1.99
N CYS A 51 5.04 3.26 1.57
CA CYS A 51 3.98 2.60 0.80
C CYS A 51 4.52 1.96 -0.49
N ARG A 52 5.46 2.60 -1.19
CA ARG A 52 6.04 2.03 -2.40
C ARG A 52 6.76 0.70 -2.12
N GLY A 53 7.47 0.57 -0.99
CA GLY A 53 8.09 -0.70 -0.58
C GLY A 53 7.07 -1.74 -0.12
N GLU A 54 6.11 -1.34 0.71
CA GLU A 54 5.25 -2.28 1.42
C GLU A 54 3.99 -2.72 0.65
N LEU A 55 3.52 -1.91 -0.31
CA LEU A 55 2.29 -2.23 -1.05
C LEU A 55 2.39 -3.57 -1.79
N THR A 56 3.55 -3.93 -2.32
CA THR A 56 3.70 -5.19 -3.06
C THR A 56 3.51 -6.39 -2.12
N ALA A 57 4.04 -6.33 -0.89
CA ALA A 57 3.83 -7.36 0.11
C ALA A 57 2.37 -7.43 0.58
N LEU A 58 1.71 -6.27 0.72
CA LEU A 58 0.29 -6.20 1.05
C LEU A 58 -0.58 -6.84 -0.05
N LEU A 59 -0.35 -6.50 -1.32
CA LEU A 59 -1.12 -7.02 -2.45
C LEU A 59 -1.00 -8.54 -2.57
N LYS A 60 0.21 -9.10 -2.38
CA LYS A 60 0.40 -10.57 -2.29
C LYS A 60 -0.44 -11.22 -1.19
N ARG A 61 -0.62 -10.56 -0.04
CA ARG A 61 -1.47 -11.06 1.06
C ARG A 61 -2.96 -10.95 0.76
N LEU A 62 -3.36 -10.01 -0.10
CA LEU A 62 -4.74 -9.76 -0.50
C LEU A 62 -5.13 -10.52 -1.78
N ASP A 63 -4.24 -11.35 -2.33
CA ASP A 63 -4.42 -12.09 -3.58
C ASP A 63 -4.72 -11.17 -4.79
N VAL A 64 -3.99 -10.05 -4.86
CA VAL A 64 -4.05 -9.10 -5.98
C VAL A 64 -2.76 -9.20 -6.79
N ASP A 65 -2.89 -9.55 -8.07
CA ASP A 65 -1.80 -9.71 -9.03
C ASP A 65 -1.26 -8.38 -9.53
N GLU A 66 -2.15 -7.41 -9.80
CA GLU A 66 -1.79 -6.13 -10.41
C GLU A 66 -2.52 -4.97 -9.73
N LEU A 67 -1.76 -3.96 -9.30
CA LEU A 67 -2.32 -2.69 -8.82
C LEU A 67 -1.91 -1.54 -9.73
N GLU A 68 -2.90 -0.88 -10.32
CA GLU A 68 -2.74 0.38 -11.04
C GLU A 68 -3.05 1.56 -10.13
N VAL A 69 -2.08 2.46 -9.93
CA VAL A 69 -2.29 3.66 -9.12
C VAL A 69 -2.25 4.91 -9.99
N PHE A 70 -3.39 5.60 -10.09
CA PHE A 70 -3.50 6.91 -10.74
C PHE A 70 -3.35 8.01 -9.69
N SER A 71 -2.38 8.91 -9.88
CA SER A 71 -2.09 10.01 -8.94
C SER A 71 -2.32 11.38 -9.58
N GLY A 72 -3.11 12.24 -8.94
CA GLY A 72 -3.17 13.68 -9.25
C GLY A 72 -3.54 14.01 -10.72
N GLY A 73 -4.54 13.32 -11.27
CA GLY A 73 -5.04 13.59 -12.63
C GLY A 73 -4.14 13.09 -13.77
N ASN A 74 -3.02 12.42 -13.48
CA ASN A 74 -2.20 11.81 -14.52
C ASN A 74 -2.94 10.63 -15.17
N THR A 75 -2.87 10.55 -16.49
CA THR A 75 -3.45 9.46 -17.29
C THR A 75 -2.58 8.21 -17.35
N LYS A 76 -1.36 8.27 -16.81
CA LYS A 76 -0.43 7.12 -16.75
C LYS A 76 -0.44 6.52 -15.34
N PRO A 77 -0.86 5.26 -15.17
CA PRO A 77 -0.81 4.61 -13.88
C PRO A 77 0.63 4.23 -13.51
N ILE A 78 0.89 4.20 -12.21
CA ILE A 78 2.02 3.44 -11.68
C ILE A 78 1.54 2.01 -11.51
N ILE A 79 2.01 1.11 -12.37
CA ILE A 79 1.70 -0.32 -12.30
C ILE A 79 2.60 -0.96 -11.24
N LYS A 80 1.99 -1.77 -10.37
CA LYS A 80 2.68 -2.61 -9.41
C LYS A 80 2.23 -4.04 -9.63
N ASP A 81 3.10 -4.81 -10.27
CA ASP A 81 2.93 -6.25 -10.42
C ASP A 81 3.38 -6.96 -9.14
N CYS A 82 2.58 -7.95 -8.71
CA CYS A 82 2.91 -8.86 -7.63
C CYS A 82 3.69 -10.09 -8.10
N SER A 83 3.92 -10.24 -9.40
CA SER A 83 4.72 -11.30 -10.01
C SER A 83 6.22 -11.10 -9.72
N LEU A 84 6.61 -11.42 -8.49
CA LEU A 84 8.00 -11.63 -8.05
C LEU A 84 8.14 -13.03 -7.48
#